data_AF-A0A8T4SGD3-F1
#
_entry.id   AF-A0A8T4SGD3-F1
#
_cell.length_a   1.000
_cell.length_b   1.000
_cell.length_c   1.000
_cell.angle_alpha   90.00
_cell.angle_beta   90.00
_cell.angle_gamma   90.00
#
_symmetry.space_group_name_H-M   'P 1'
#
loop_
_entity.id
_entity.type
_entity.pdbx_description
1 polymer ?
#
loop_
_entity_poly.entity_id
_entity_poly.type
_entity_poly.pdbx_seq_one_letter_code
_entity_poly.pdbx_strand_id
1 'polypeptide(L)'
;MTWVTLERPGYFGKKRDELQRSWDQQFGADNWRLAYRWGNLVVPREMGLQIYEDGYYEYFKKDIPTLDWLISTASDVYDTAPRKHLIIIFMT
;
A
#
# COMPACT_ATOMS: atom_id res chain seq x y z
N MET A 1 23.82 0.72 7.51
CA MET A 1 22.40 1.00 7.71
C MET A 1 21.64 0.36 6.57
N THR A 2 20.99 -0.77 6.85
CA THR A 2 20.28 -1.57 5.83
C THR A 2 18.84 -1.79 6.27
N TRP A 3 17.88 -1.55 5.38
CA TRP A 3 16.46 -1.82 5.64
C TRP A 3 16.12 -3.28 5.32
N VAL A 4 15.43 -3.95 6.23
CA VAL A 4 14.97 -5.34 6.07
C VAL A 4 13.45 -5.39 6.17
N THR A 5 12.79 -6.06 5.22
CA THR A 5 11.34 -6.32 5.30
C THR A 5 11.06 -7.37 6.38
N LEU A 6 10.23 -7.02 7.36
CA LEU A 6 9.83 -7.94 8.41
C LEU A 6 8.58 -8.72 8.01
N GLU A 7 7.50 -8.02 7.63
CA GLU A 7 6.21 -8.67 7.33
C GLU A 7 5.29 -7.80 6.44
N ARG A 8 4.09 -8.33 6.18
CA ARG A 8 2.98 -7.65 5.47
C ARG A 8 1.82 -7.43 6.46
N PRO A 9 1.77 -6.28 7.13
CA PRO A 9 0.91 -6.11 8.30
C PRO A 9 -0.61 -6.06 8.00
N GLY A 10 -1.00 -6.01 6.72
CA GLY A 10 -2.42 -5.98 6.34
C GLY A 10 -3.15 -4.72 6.85
N TYR A 11 -4.42 -4.88 7.24
CA TYR A 11 -5.25 -3.78 7.72
C TYR A 11 -5.10 -3.57 9.24
N PHE A 12 -4.71 -2.36 9.63
CA PHE A 12 -4.56 -2.00 11.05
C PHE A 12 -5.86 -1.71 11.79
N GLY A 13 -6.83 -1.11 11.09
CA GLY A 13 -8.11 -0.71 11.66
C GLY A 13 -8.01 -0.01 13.00
N LYS A 14 -8.85 -0.45 13.94
CA LYS A 14 -8.97 0.14 15.29
C LYS A 14 -7.71 -0.03 16.16
N LYS A 15 -6.80 -0.92 15.78
CA LYS A 15 -5.58 -1.24 16.56
C LYS A 15 -4.33 -0.51 16.07
N ARG A 16 -4.47 0.40 15.11
CA ARG A 16 -3.33 1.12 14.50
C ARG A 16 -2.40 1.75 15.55
N ASP A 17 -2.97 2.48 16.49
CA ASP A 17 -2.19 3.25 17.46
C ASP A 17 -1.52 2.34 18.52
N GLU A 18 -2.13 1.18 18.81
CA GLU A 18 -1.51 0.13 19.64
C GLU A 18 -0.32 -0.52 18.94
N LEU A 19 -0.49 -0.88 17.67
CA LEU A 19 0.57 -1.48 16.85
C LEU A 19 1.76 -0.53 16.67
N GLN A 20 1.47 0.73 16.37
CA GLN A 20 2.51 1.75 16.21
C GLN A 20 3.35 1.90 17.49
N ARG A 21 2.71 2.02 18.66
CA ARG A 21 3.42 2.09 19.95
C ARG A 21 4.24 0.83 20.23
N SER A 22 3.71 -0.34 19.90
CA SER A 22 4.44 -1.61 20.05
C SER A 22 5.71 -1.62 19.19
N TRP A 23 5.64 -1.14 17.95
CA TRP A 23 6.80 -1.05 17.07
C TRP A 23 7.78 0.03 17.48
N ASP A 24 7.31 1.19 17.92
CA ASP A 24 8.16 2.24 18.49
C ASP A 24 8.97 1.71 19.68
N GLN A 25 8.34 0.91 20.55
CA GLN A 25 9.01 0.27 21.68
C GLN A 25 9.99 -0.84 21.24
N GLN A 26 9.62 -1.65 20.24
CA GLN A 26 10.43 -2.80 19.82
C GLN A 26 11.63 -2.41 18.97
N PHE A 27 11.48 -1.38 18.15
CA PHE A 27 12.40 -1.02 17.08
C PHE A 27 13.04 0.36 17.29
N GLY A 28 12.35 1.26 18.00
CA GLY A 28 12.67 2.69 18.04
C GLY A 28 11.92 3.42 16.92
N ALA A 29 11.32 4.57 17.25
CA ALA A 29 10.39 5.29 16.37
C ALA A 29 10.96 5.64 14.98
N ASP A 30 12.26 5.87 14.87
CA ASP A 30 12.93 6.24 13.62
C ASP A 30 13.55 5.03 12.87
N ASN A 31 13.47 3.83 13.45
CA ASN A 31 14.11 2.64 12.92
C ASN A 31 13.13 1.70 12.22
N TRP A 32 11.85 2.06 12.09
CA TRP A 32 10.88 1.30 11.29
C TRP A 32 10.06 2.24 10.41
N ARG A 33 9.57 1.72 9.29
CA ARG A 33 8.60 2.44 8.46
C ARG A 33 7.70 1.49 7.69
N LEU A 34 6.54 2.03 7.30
CA LEU A 34 5.67 1.41 6.32
C LEU A 34 6.13 1.81 4.91
N ALA A 35 6.14 0.84 4.01
CA ALA A 35 6.47 1.05 2.62
C ALA A 35 5.65 0.11 1.73
N TYR A 36 5.72 0.30 0.41
CA TYR A 36 5.07 -0.57 -0.55
C TYR A 36 6.12 -1.40 -1.28
N ARG A 37 5.81 -2.67 -1.55
CA ARG A 37 6.66 -3.52 -2.37
C ARG A 37 6.14 -3.57 -3.80
N TRP A 38 6.98 -3.15 -4.74
CA TRP A 38 6.74 -3.24 -6.18
C TRP A 38 7.81 -4.10 -6.84
N GLY A 39 7.50 -5.37 -7.10
CA GLY A 39 8.50 -6.35 -7.54
C GLY A 39 9.65 -6.49 -6.51
N ASN A 40 10.86 -6.09 -6.94
CA ASN A 40 12.06 -6.07 -6.10
C ASN A 40 12.34 -4.70 -5.46
N LEU A 41 11.50 -3.69 -5.72
CA LEU A 41 11.64 -2.34 -5.19
C LEU A 41 10.81 -2.16 -3.92
N VAL A 42 11.35 -1.36 -3.01
CA VAL A 42 10.63 -0.81 -1.86
C VAL A 42 10.41 0.67 -2.13
N VAL A 43 9.14 1.05 -2.28
CA VAL A 43 8.74 2.41 -2.66
C VAL A 43 7.98 3.09 -1.51
N PRO A 44 8.05 4.42 -1.38
CA PRO A 44 7.25 5.15 -0.42
C PRO A 44 5.76 5.07 -0.75
N ARG A 45 4.91 5.44 0.20
CA ARG A 45 3.46 5.38 0.07
C ARG A 45 2.95 6.13 -1.17
N GLU A 46 3.45 7.34 -1.39
CA GLU A 46 3.02 8.23 -2.45
C GLU A 46 3.29 7.60 -3.82
N MET A 47 4.47 7.01 -4.01
CA MET A 47 4.82 6.30 -5.23
C MET A 47 4.02 5.00 -5.39
N GLY A 48 3.76 4.27 -4.30
CA GLY A 48 2.92 3.07 -4.33
C GLY A 48 1.49 3.37 -4.81
N LEU A 49 0.92 4.48 -4.35
CA LEU A 49 -0.41 4.95 -4.80
C LEU A 49 -0.37 5.43 -6.26
N GLN A 50 0.64 6.20 -6.65
CA GLN A 50 0.79 6.66 -8.03
C GLN A 50 0.85 5.49 -9.02
N ILE A 51 1.66 4.47 -8.75
CA ILE A 51 1.77 3.28 -9.61
C ILE A 51 0.43 2.56 -9.75
N TYR A 52 -0.34 2.49 -8.65
CA TYR A 52 -1.67 1.88 -8.65
C TYR A 52 -2.66 2.67 -9.52
N GLU A 53 -2.68 4.00 -9.39
CA GLU A 53 -3.52 4.90 -10.19
C GLU A 53 -3.13 4.89 -11.67
N ASP A 54 -1.82 4.95 -11.96
CA ASP A 54 -1.27 4.87 -13.32
C ASP A 54 -1.69 3.57 -14.02
N GLY A 55 -1.77 2.46 -13.28
CA GLY A 55 -2.22 1.17 -13.81
C GLY A 55 -3.64 1.22 -14.37
N TYR A 56 -4.58 1.84 -13.65
CA TYR A 56 -5.94 2.06 -14.15
C TYR A 56 -5.96 3.02 -15.33
N TYR A 57 -5.22 4.12 -15.23
CA TYR A 57 -5.16 5.13 -16.28
C TYR A 57 -4.66 4.54 -17.61
N GLU A 58 -3.55 3.80 -17.58
CA GLU A 58 -2.99 3.16 -18.78
C GLU A 58 -3.85 2.01 -19.33
N TYR A 59 -4.60 1.31 -18.48
CA TYR A 59 -5.58 0.32 -18.90
C TYR A 59 -6.72 0.99 -19.68
N PHE A 60 -7.38 1.99 -19.08
CA PHE A 60 -8.57 2.61 -19.67
C PHE A 60 -8.29 3.46 -20.91
N LYS A 61 -7.07 3.97 -21.08
CA LYS A 61 -6.65 4.56 -22.37
C LYS A 61 -6.88 3.64 -23.57
N LYS A 62 -6.78 2.33 -23.36
CA LYS A 62 -6.90 1.31 -24.40
C LYS A 62 -8.30 0.71 -24.49
N ASP A 63 -9.18 1.02 -23.54
CA ASP A 63 -10.52 0.46 -23.40
C ASP A 63 -11.49 1.50 -22.81
N ILE A 64 -11.73 2.55 -23.61
CA ILE A 64 -12.66 3.63 -23.30
C ILE A 64 -14.10 3.13 -23.09
N PRO A 65 -14.63 2.17 -23.87
CA PRO A 65 -15.99 1.67 -23.63
C PRO A 65 -16.18 1.08 -22.23
N THR A 66 -15.21 0.33 -21.71
CA THR A 66 -15.26 -0.19 -20.34
C THR A 66 -15.21 0.95 -19.32
N LEU A 67 -14.40 1.99 -19.55
CA LEU A 67 -14.37 3.18 -18.69
C LEU A 67 -15.75 3.86 -18.64
N ASP A 68 -16.34 4.14 -19.80
CA ASP A 68 -17.65 4.80 -19.92
C ASP A 68 -18.75 4.01 -19.21
N TRP A 69 -18.75 2.68 -19.39
CA TRP A 69 -19.66 1.80 -18.66
C TRP A 69 -19.43 1.86 -17.14
N LEU A 70 -18.17 1.81 -16.70
CA LEU A 70 -17.83 1.81 -15.28
C LEU A 70 -18.30 3.09 -14.60
N ILE A 71 -18.00 4.27 -15.18
CA ILE A 71 -18.34 5.56 -14.57
C ILE A 71 -19.84 5.88 -14.63
N SER A 72 -20.58 5.27 -15.57
CA SER A 72 -22.03 5.42 -15.67
C SER A 72 -22.80 4.44 -14.78
N THR A 73 -22.18 3.32 -14.40
CA THR A 73 -22.86 2.21 -13.69
C THR A 73 -22.46 2.12 -12.22
N ALA A 74 -21.22 2.46 -11.88
CA ALA A 74 -20.67 2.33 -10.53
C ALA A 74 -20.41 3.70 -9.89
N SER A 75 -20.87 3.89 -8.66
CA SER A 75 -20.62 5.09 -7.84
C SER A 75 -19.61 4.87 -6.72
N ASP A 76 -19.45 3.63 -6.28
CA ASP A 76 -18.69 3.27 -5.09
C ASP A 76 -17.62 2.23 -5.40
N VAL A 77 -16.47 2.38 -4.78
CA VAL A 77 -15.33 1.46 -4.92
C VAL A 77 -15.03 0.82 -3.57
N TYR A 78 -15.14 -0.51 -3.52
CA TYR A 78 -14.84 -1.30 -2.32
C TYR A 78 -13.58 -2.15 -2.55
N ASP A 79 -12.52 -1.89 -1.78
CA ASP A 79 -11.34 -2.75 -1.73
C ASP A 79 -11.48 -3.78 -0.60
N THR A 80 -11.84 -5.01 -0.97
CA THR A 80 -11.91 -6.18 -0.07
C THR A 80 -10.75 -7.15 -0.31
N ALA A 81 -9.74 -6.77 -1.08
CA ALA A 81 -8.69 -7.68 -1.49
C ALA A 81 -7.89 -8.17 -0.26
N PRO A 82 -7.69 -9.49 -0.12
CA PRO A 82 -6.95 -10.07 1.02
C PRO A 82 -5.45 -9.75 0.96
N ARG A 83 -4.93 -9.28 -0.19
CA ARG A 83 -3.51 -9.05 -0.43
C ARG A 83 -3.22 -7.55 -0.57
N LYS A 84 -2.62 -6.96 0.46
CA LYS A 84 -2.09 -5.60 0.42
C LYS A 84 -0.58 -5.64 0.14
N HIS A 85 -0.10 -4.71 -0.68
CA HIS A 85 1.33 -4.55 -1.00
C HIS A 85 2.12 -3.78 0.08
N LEU A 86 1.42 -3.36 1.14
CA LEU A 86 2.00 -2.72 2.31
C LEU A 86 2.93 -3.70 3.04
N ILE A 87 4.15 -3.24 3.29
CA ILE A 87 5.18 -3.94 4.04
C ILE A 87 5.65 -3.07 5.19
N ILE A 88 6.10 -3.71 6.28
CA ILE A 88 6.89 -3.05 7.32
C ILE A 88 8.37 -3.39 7.10
N ILE A 89 9.21 -2.38 7.23
CA ILE A 89 10.67 -2.52 7.13
C ILE A 89 11.34 -1.92 8.37
N PHE A 90 12.41 -2.56 8.81
CA PHE A 90 13.19 -2.17 9.99
C PHE A 90 14.66 -1.92 9.62
N MET A 91 15.30 -0.96 10.29
CA MET A 91 16.69 -0.59 10.07
C MET A 91 17.62 -1.42 10.95
N THR A 92 18.58 -2.08 10.31
CA THR A 92 19.71 -2.80 10.95
C THR A 92 21.01 -2.02 10.85
#